data_AF-A0AAU5ELE5-F1
#
_entry.id   AF-A0AAU5ELE5-F1
#
_cell.length_a   1.000
_cell.length_b   1.000
_cell.length_c   1.000
_cell.angle_alpha   90.00
_cell.angle_beta   90.00
_cell.angle_gamma   90.00
#
_symmetry.space_group_name_H-M   'P 1'
#
loop_
_entity.id
_entity.type
_entity.pdbx_description
1 polymer ?
#
loop_
_entity_poly.entity_id
_entity_poly.type
_entity_poly.pdbx_seq_one_letter_code
_entity_poly.pdbx_strand_id
1 'polypeptide(L)'
;MATKRNEEIARQREDEVMLLRTRDRLEFREIAERIGADVKNTYQAWKRGRARLHQEAADSFGAYVGEQLATCRQVIDGLMPMVRAGGMHAPKAGEAIVRAMDHEAKLLGLYAPVKQNVTITDEMTARVKALADEIAQLEDS
;
A
#
# COMPACT_ATOMS: atom_id res chain seq x y z
N MET A 1 -34.86 -1.18 17.91
CA MET A 1 -34.82 -2.62 17.52
C MET A 1 -35.05 -2.84 16.02
N ALA A 2 -35.96 -2.10 15.36
CA ALA A 2 -36.17 -2.23 13.90
C ALA A 2 -34.96 -1.81 13.03
N THR A 3 -34.16 -0.84 13.48
CA THR A 3 -32.98 -0.33 12.76
C THR A 3 -31.85 -1.35 12.63
N LYS A 4 -31.45 -2.00 13.73
CA LYS A 4 -30.39 -3.05 13.71
C LYS A 4 -30.75 -4.23 12.80
N ARG A 5 -32.01 -4.66 12.81
CA ARG A 5 -32.48 -5.77 11.97
C ARG A 5 -32.45 -5.43 10.48
N ASN A 6 -32.77 -4.18 10.14
CA ASN A 6 -32.69 -3.70 8.76
C ASN A 6 -31.23 -3.58 8.28
N GLU A 7 -30.31 -3.19 9.16
CA GLU A 7 -28.87 -3.14 8.86
C GLU A 7 -28.28 -4.54 8.63
N GLU A 8 -28.66 -5.54 9.43
CA GLU A 8 -28.24 -6.94 9.26
C GLU A 8 -28.73 -7.53 7.94
N ILE A 9 -29.99 -7.27 7.57
CA ILE A 9 -30.56 -7.73 6.29
C ILE A 9 -29.85 -7.06 5.10
N ALA A 10 -29.54 -5.76 5.21
CA ALA A 10 -28.78 -5.06 4.18
C ALA A 10 -27.37 -5.65 4.04
N ARG A 11 -26.72 -5.98 5.17
CA ARG A 11 -25.39 -6.60 5.19
C ARG A 11 -25.38 -7.99 4.56
N GLN A 12 -26.34 -8.84 4.92
CA GLN A 12 -26.48 -10.17 4.31
C GLN A 12 -26.65 -10.08 2.79
N ARG A 13 -27.47 -9.14 2.30
CA ARG A 13 -27.65 -8.92 0.86
C ARG A 13 -26.37 -8.46 0.17
N GLU A 14 -25.56 -7.61 0.83
CA GLU A 14 -24.27 -7.19 0.29
C GLU A 14 -23.30 -8.37 0.18
N ASP A 15 -23.21 -9.21 1.21
CA ASP A 15 -22.35 -10.40 1.22
C ASP A 15 -22.77 -11.42 0.15
N GLU A 16 -24.08 -11.66 0.02
CA GLU A 16 -24.65 -12.57 -0.98
C GLU A 16 -24.35 -12.09 -2.42
N VAL A 17 -24.54 -10.80 -2.70
CA VAL A 17 -24.20 -10.20 -4.00
C VAL A 17 -22.70 -10.32 -4.28
N MET A 18 -21.85 -10.09 -3.28
CA MET A 18 -20.41 -10.21 -3.41
C MET A 18 -19.99 -11.64 -3.74
N LEU A 19 -20.56 -12.65 -3.07
CA LEU A 19 -20.27 -14.06 -3.33
C LEU A 19 -20.72 -14.47 -4.74
N LEU A 20 -21.94 -14.14 -5.12
CA LEU A 20 -22.48 -14.48 -6.45
C LEU A 20 -21.67 -13.82 -7.57
N ARG A 21 -21.19 -12.59 -7.36
CA ARG A 21 -20.38 -11.88 -8.37
C ARG A 21 -18.95 -12.39 -8.50
N THR A 22 -18.32 -12.75 -7.38
CA THR A 22 -16.88 -13.09 -7.33
C THR A 22 -16.62 -14.60 -7.48
N ARG A 23 -17.41 -15.44 -6.81
CA ARG A 23 -17.29 -16.90 -6.85
C ARG A 23 -18.04 -17.50 -8.02
N ASP A 24 -19.33 -17.17 -8.14
CA ASP A 24 -20.22 -17.79 -9.11
C ASP A 24 -20.23 -17.04 -10.45
N ARG A 25 -19.52 -15.91 -10.53
CA ARG A 25 -19.30 -15.06 -11.72
C ARG A 25 -20.60 -14.63 -12.44
N LEU A 26 -21.71 -14.54 -11.71
CA LEU A 26 -22.99 -14.12 -12.28
C LEU A 26 -22.98 -12.63 -12.64
N GLU A 27 -23.74 -12.28 -13.67
CA GLU A 27 -24.00 -10.91 -14.05
C GLU A 27 -25.05 -10.25 -13.14
N PHE A 28 -25.02 -8.93 -13.01
CA PHE A 28 -25.90 -8.22 -12.05
C PHE A 28 -27.40 -8.45 -12.29
N ARG A 29 -27.79 -8.72 -13.53
CA ARG A 29 -29.17 -9.05 -13.87
C ARG A 29 -29.58 -10.42 -13.32
N GLU A 30 -28.72 -11.42 -13.47
CA GLU A 30 -28.94 -12.77 -12.96
C GLU A 30 -28.95 -12.79 -11.42
N ILE A 31 -28.07 -12.01 -10.81
CA ILE A 31 -28.04 -11.83 -9.35
C ILE A 31 -29.34 -11.18 -8.88
N ALA A 32 -29.77 -10.10 -9.52
CA ALA A 32 -30.99 -9.36 -9.19
C ALA A 32 -32.23 -10.26 -9.24
N GLU A 33 -32.36 -11.07 -10.30
CA GLU A 33 -33.41 -12.07 -10.43
C GLU A 33 -33.36 -13.11 -9.30
N ARG A 34 -32.17 -13.57 -8.92
CA ARG A 34 -31.97 -14.60 -7.88
C ARG A 34 -32.28 -14.11 -6.47
N ILE A 35 -31.94 -12.87 -6.14
CA ILE A 35 -32.15 -12.29 -4.80
C ILE A 35 -33.46 -11.52 -4.67
N GLY A 36 -34.26 -11.43 -5.75
CA GLY A 36 -35.52 -10.70 -5.78
C GLY A 36 -35.35 -9.19 -5.59
N ALA A 37 -34.30 -8.61 -6.17
CA ALA A 37 -34.01 -7.18 -6.12
C ALA A 37 -33.96 -6.56 -7.52
N ASP A 38 -33.97 -5.23 -7.61
CA ASP A 38 -33.68 -4.57 -8.89
C ASP A 38 -32.16 -4.53 -9.15
N VAL A 39 -31.79 -4.41 -10.43
CA VAL A 39 -30.40 -4.41 -10.89
C VAL A 39 -29.62 -3.23 -10.30
N LYS A 40 -30.26 -2.08 -10.12
CA LYS A 40 -29.62 -0.87 -9.57
C LYS A 40 -29.23 -1.08 -8.11
N ASN A 41 -30.12 -1.64 -7.30
CA ASN A 41 -29.91 -1.95 -5.90
C ASN A 41 -28.88 -3.05 -5.72
N THR A 42 -28.88 -4.04 -6.62
CA THR A 42 -27.86 -5.10 -6.67
C THR A 42 -26.47 -4.50 -6.93
N TYR A 43 -26.35 -3.61 -7.93
CA TYR A 43 -25.09 -2.91 -8.21
C TYR A 43 -24.63 -2.02 -7.04
N GLN A 44 -25.55 -1.29 -6.40
CA GLN A 44 -25.21 -0.47 -5.24
C GLN A 44 -24.78 -1.31 -4.03
N ALA A 45 -25.43 -2.46 -3.80
CA ALA A 45 -25.02 -3.41 -2.76
C ALA A 45 -23.61 -3.95 -3.03
N TRP A 46 -23.31 -4.35 -4.27
CA TRP A 46 -21.97 -4.75 -4.67
C TRP A 46 -20.93 -3.65 -4.45
N LYS A 47 -21.24 -2.40 -4.84
CA LYS A 47 -20.34 -1.26 -4.65
C LYS A 47 -20.02 -1.01 -3.16
N ARG A 48 -21.03 -1.09 -2.28
CA ARG A 48 -20.85 -0.94 -0.83
C ARG A 48 -20.06 -2.10 -0.23
N GLY A 49 -20.40 -3.34 -0.57
CA GLY A 49 -19.68 -4.53 -0.14
C GLY A 49 -18.20 -4.47 -0.55
N ARG A 50 -17.90 -4.06 -1.79
CA ARG A 50 -16.53 -3.87 -2.27
C ARG A 50 -15.78 -2.79 -1.50
N ALA A 51 -16.39 -1.62 -1.29
CA ALA A 51 -15.78 -0.54 -0.53
C ALA A 51 -15.46 -0.96 0.92
N ARG A 52 -16.37 -1.70 1.55
CA ARG A 52 -16.16 -2.26 2.89
C ARG A 52 -15.00 -3.26 2.91
N LEU A 53 -14.95 -4.21 1.98
CA LEU A 53 -13.83 -5.15 1.89
C LEU A 53 -12.48 -4.44 1.69
N HIS A 54 -12.45 -3.35 0.90
CA HIS A 54 -11.23 -2.55 0.78
C HIS A 54 -10.82 -1.90 2.09
N GLN A 55 -11.79 -1.38 2.86
CA GLN A 55 -11.52 -0.81 4.17
C GLN A 55 -11.03 -1.89 5.17
N GLU A 56 -11.73 -3.02 5.25
CA GLU A 56 -11.33 -4.15 6.10
C GLU A 56 -9.96 -4.70 5.71
N ALA A 57 -9.65 -4.78 4.41
CA ALA A 57 -8.35 -5.18 3.93
C ALA A 57 -7.26 -4.15 4.26
N ALA A 58 -7.56 -2.86 4.17
CA ALA A 58 -6.63 -1.80 4.57
C ALA A 58 -6.32 -1.84 6.07
N ASP A 59 -7.35 -2.03 6.91
CA ASP A 59 -7.20 -2.14 8.35
C ASP A 59 -6.41 -3.40 8.73
N SER A 60 -6.73 -4.55 8.11
CA SER A 60 -6.02 -5.81 8.31
C SER A 60 -4.56 -5.73 7.84
N PHE A 61 -4.31 -5.04 6.72
CA PHE A 61 -2.97 -4.79 6.23
C PHE A 61 -2.17 -3.92 7.19
N GLY A 62 -2.78 -2.87 7.75
CA GLY A 62 -2.15 -2.04 8.77
C GLY A 62 -1.77 -2.82 10.02
N ALA A 63 -2.66 -3.70 10.51
CA ALA A 63 -2.38 -4.58 11.64
C ALA A 63 -1.21 -5.53 11.35
N TYR A 64 -1.23 -6.18 10.18
CA TYR A 64 -0.14 -7.06 9.74
C TYR A 64 1.21 -6.33 9.64
N VAL A 65 1.23 -5.13 9.05
CA VAL A 65 2.46 -4.30 8.99
C VAL A 65 2.94 -3.99 10.42
N GLY A 66 2.04 -3.65 11.33
CA GLY A 66 2.38 -3.43 12.75
C GLY A 66 3.05 -4.63 13.41
N GLU A 67 2.53 -5.84 13.19
CA GLU A 67 3.13 -7.09 13.70
C GLU A 67 4.52 -7.35 13.13
N GLN A 68 4.71 -7.12 11.83
CA GLN A 68 6.02 -7.26 11.19
C GLN A 68 7.03 -6.24 11.72
N LEU A 69 6.62 -4.98 11.94
CA LEU A 69 7.46 -3.95 12.56
C LEU A 69 7.86 -4.34 14.00
N ALA A 70 6.92 -4.86 14.79
CA ALA A 70 7.21 -5.33 16.14
C ALA A 70 8.22 -6.48 16.14
N THR A 71 8.08 -7.41 15.19
CA THR A 71 9.02 -8.53 15.00
C THR A 71 10.42 -8.02 14.64
N CYS A 72 10.54 -7.05 13.74
CA CYS A 72 11.82 -6.43 13.39
C CYS A 72 12.50 -5.81 14.62
N ARG A 73 11.74 -5.07 15.45
CA ARG A 73 12.25 -4.48 16.69
C ARG A 73 12.71 -5.52 17.70
N GLN A 74 11.97 -6.60 17.88
CA GLN A 74 12.39 -7.70 18.75
C GLN A 74 13.72 -8.32 18.32
N VAL A 75 13.93 -8.48 17.01
CA VAL A 75 15.22 -8.97 16.46
C VAL A 75 16.34 -7.96 16.76
N ILE A 76 16.09 -6.68 16.53
CA ILE A 76 17.07 -5.61 16.78
C ILE A 76 17.46 -5.58 18.27
N ASP A 77 16.47 -5.43 19.15
CA ASP A 77 16.68 -5.30 20.59
C ASP A 77 17.25 -6.58 21.21
N GLY A 78 16.81 -7.75 20.73
CA GLY A 78 17.28 -9.04 21.22
C GLY A 78 18.73 -9.36 20.84
N LEU A 79 19.18 -8.92 19.65
CA LEU A 79 20.53 -9.20 19.16
C LEU A 79 21.54 -8.08 19.48
N MET A 80 21.09 -6.85 19.72
CA MET A 80 21.96 -5.71 20.01
C MET A 80 22.94 -5.95 21.17
N PRO A 81 22.57 -6.60 22.29
CA PRO A 81 23.51 -6.93 23.37
C PRO A 81 24.66 -7.82 22.90
N MET A 82 24.40 -8.78 22.01
CA MET A 82 25.42 -9.69 21.48
C MET A 82 26.42 -8.94 20.59
N VAL A 83 25.95 -7.96 19.82
CA VAL A 83 26.84 -7.10 19.03
C VAL A 83 27.70 -6.22 19.94
N ARG A 84 27.11 -5.63 20.99
CA ARG A 84 27.82 -4.77 21.95
C ARG A 84 28.84 -5.52 22.80
N ALA A 85 28.52 -6.74 23.22
CA ALA A 85 29.41 -7.59 24.01
C ALA A 85 30.64 -8.06 23.19
N GLY A 86 30.54 -8.05 21.85
CA GLY A 86 31.58 -8.57 20.97
C GLY A 86 31.69 -10.10 21.03
N GLY A 87 32.64 -10.65 20.28
CA GLY A 87 32.91 -12.10 20.22
C GLY A 87 32.52 -12.75 18.90
N MET A 88 32.63 -14.09 18.84
CA MET A 88 32.55 -14.87 17.60
C MET A 88 31.23 -14.70 16.83
N HIS A 89 30.12 -14.44 17.52
CA HIS A 89 28.79 -14.33 16.92
C HIS A 89 28.37 -12.88 16.62
N ALA A 90 29.12 -11.87 17.08
CA ALA A 90 28.79 -10.46 16.90
C ALA A 90 28.63 -10.04 15.41
N PRO A 91 29.45 -10.50 14.46
CA PRO A 91 29.25 -10.15 13.05
C PRO A 91 27.94 -10.67 12.47
N LYS A 92 27.55 -11.92 12.80
CA LYS A 92 26.29 -12.52 12.35
C LYS A 92 25.07 -11.83 12.97
N ALA A 93 25.16 -11.48 14.26
CA ALA A 93 24.12 -10.70 14.93
C ALA A 93 23.97 -9.31 14.28
N GLY A 94 25.08 -8.64 13.99
CA GLY A 94 25.07 -7.34 13.30
C GLY A 94 24.42 -7.40 11.91
N GLU A 95 24.73 -8.43 11.12
CA GLU A 95 24.10 -8.63 9.81
C GLU A 95 22.58 -8.85 9.92
N ALA A 96 22.13 -9.65 10.89
CA ALA A 96 20.71 -9.87 11.14
C ALA A 96 19.98 -8.58 11.54
N ILE A 97 20.60 -7.75 12.38
CA ILE A 97 20.07 -6.43 12.77
C ILE A 97 19.96 -5.51 11.55
N VAL A 98 21.00 -5.41 10.71
CA VAL A 98 20.97 -4.58 9.50
C VAL A 98 19.85 -5.03 8.55
N ARG A 99 19.66 -6.34 8.37
CA ARG A 99 18.56 -6.86 7.55
C ARG A 99 17.18 -6.55 8.15
N ALA A 100 17.03 -6.62 9.47
CA ALA A 100 15.79 -6.25 10.15
C ALA A 100 15.48 -4.76 9.98
N MET A 101 16.49 -3.88 10.07
CA MET A 101 16.34 -2.44 9.84
C MET A 101 15.97 -2.11 8.39
N ASP A 102 16.59 -2.79 7.42
CA ASP A 102 16.26 -2.65 6.00
C ASP A 102 14.81 -3.08 5.70
N HIS A 103 14.37 -4.16 6.35
CA HIS A 103 12.98 -4.61 6.26
C HIS A 103 12.00 -3.60 6.90
N GLU A 104 12.32 -3.07 8.08
CA GLU A 104 11.54 -2.01 8.76
C GLU A 104 11.39 -0.77 7.86
N ALA A 105 12.48 -0.32 7.23
CA ALA A 105 12.46 0.82 6.31
C ALA A 105 11.56 0.58 5.08
N LYS A 106 11.52 -0.65 4.55
CA LYS A 106 10.65 -1.03 3.45
C LYS A 106 9.17 -1.05 3.86
N LEU A 107 8.85 -1.60 5.02
CA LEU A 107 7.49 -1.61 5.57
C LEU A 107 6.95 -0.19 5.81
N LEU A 108 7.81 0.74 6.20
CA LEU A 108 7.47 2.15 6.41
C LEU A 108 7.45 2.98 5.11
N GLY A 109 7.79 2.39 3.96
CA GLY A 109 7.85 3.09 2.69
C GLY A 109 9.01 4.08 2.56
N LEU A 110 10.00 4.02 3.46
CA LEU A 110 11.16 4.91 3.48
C LEU A 110 12.23 4.54 2.43
N TYR A 111 12.08 3.37 1.80
CA TYR A 111 13.06 2.81 0.86
C TYR A 111 12.86 3.24 -0.60
N ALA A 112 11.76 3.92 -0.95
CA ALA A 112 11.52 4.29 -2.34
C ALA A 112 12.43 5.47 -2.77
N PRO A 113 13.42 5.28 -3.67
CA PRO A 113 14.10 6.41 -4.26
C PRO A 113 13.08 7.24 -5.04
N VAL A 114 13.09 8.56 -4.85
CA VAL A 114 12.28 9.47 -5.66
C VAL A 114 12.77 9.36 -7.10
N LYS A 115 12.09 8.55 -7.92
CA LYS A 115 12.32 8.50 -9.37
C LYS A 115 11.66 9.72 -9.99
N GLN A 116 12.38 10.85 -10.05
CA GLN A 116 11.98 11.96 -10.89
C GLN A 116 12.28 11.61 -12.35
N ASN A 117 11.24 11.38 -13.14
CA ASN A 117 11.35 11.38 -14.60
C ASN A 117 11.50 12.85 -15.03
N VAL A 118 12.76 13.32 -15.06
CA VAL A 118 13.06 14.63 -15.62
C VAL A 118 12.98 14.51 -17.14
N THR A 119 11.86 14.95 -17.71
CA THR A 119 11.76 15.16 -19.15
C THR A 119 12.51 16.44 -19.48
N ILE A 120 13.73 16.32 -20.00
CA ILE A 120 14.45 17.49 -20.52
C ILE A 120 13.71 17.94 -21.78
N THR A 121 13.07 19.11 -21.73
CA THR A 121 12.44 19.71 -22.92
C THR A 121 13.50 20.42 -23.75
N ASP A 122 13.27 20.52 -25.06
CA ASP A 122 14.17 21.25 -25.96
C ASP A 122 14.34 22.72 -25.54
N GLU A 123 13.32 23.29 -24.89
CA GLU A 123 13.36 24.63 -24.29
C GLU A 123 14.37 24.74 -23.13
N MET A 124 14.47 23.72 -22.28
CA MET A 124 15.49 23.67 -21.21
C MET A 124 16.89 23.56 -21.80
N THR A 125 17.07 22.76 -22.86
CA THR A 125 18.35 22.65 -23.58
C THR A 125 18.76 23.97 -24.23
N ALA A 126 17.80 24.70 -24.82
CA ALA A 126 18.03 26.00 -25.41
C ALA A 126 18.43 27.05 -24.37
N ARG A 127 17.76 27.07 -23.20
CA ARG A 127 18.11 27.98 -22.09
C ARG A 127 19.49 27.67 -21.50
N VAL A 128 19.87 26.40 -21.38
CA VAL A 128 21.20 26.01 -20.91
C VAL A 128 22.29 26.44 -21.90
N LYS A 129 22.07 26.29 -23.21
CA LYS A 129 23.01 26.77 -24.23
C LYS A 129 23.15 28.29 -24.21
N ALA A 130 22.05 29.03 -24.14
CA ALA A 130 22.09 30.48 -24.05
C ALA A 130 22.86 30.97 -22.81
N LEU A 131 22.67 30.33 -21.66
CA LEU A 131 23.44 30.65 -20.44
C LEU A 131 24.93 30.32 -20.60
N ALA A 132 25.26 29.21 -21.25
CA ALA A 132 26.64 28.82 -21.50
C ALA A 132 27.35 29.82 -22.42
N ASP A 133 26.66 30.30 -23.45
CA ASP A 133 27.18 31.31 -24.39
C ASP A 133 27.34 32.68 -23.70
N GLU A 134 26.42 33.08 -22.81
CA GLU A 134 26.55 34.30 -22.00
C GLU A 134 27.75 34.22 -21.03
N ILE A 135 27.98 33.06 -20.41
CA ILE A 135 29.13 32.84 -19.52
C ILE A 135 30.44 32.89 -20.31
N ALA A 136 30.50 32.28 -21.50
CA ALA A 136 31.70 32.32 -22.34
C ALA A 136 32.04 33.75 -22.78
N GLN A 137 31.04 34.59 -23.08
CA GLN A 137 31.26 36.00 -23.41
C GLN A 137 31.76 36.85 -22.24
N LEU A 138 31.41 36.48 -21.00
CA LEU A 138 31.92 37.12 -19.79
C LEU A 138 33.35 36.71 -19.45
N GLU A 139 33.80 35.53 -19.87
CA GLU A 139 35.20 35.07 -19.69
C GLU A 139 36.17 35.63 -20.74
N ASP A 140 35.66 35.98 -21.93
CA ASP A 140 36.43 36.59 -23.03
C ASP A 140 36.48 38.14 -22.99
N SER A 141 35.91 38.78 -21.96
CA SER A 141 35.93 40.24 -21.72
C SER A 141 36.89 40.63 -20.59
#